data_AF-A0A7K4C9M8-F1
#
_entry.id   AF-A0A7K4C9M8-F1
#
_cell.length_a   1.000
_cell.length_b   1.000
_cell.length_c   1.000
_cell.angle_alpha   90.00
_cell.angle_beta   90.00
_cell.angle_gamma   90.00
#
_symmetry.space_group_name_H-M   'P 1'
#
loop_
_entity.id
_entity.type
_entity.pdbx_description
1 polymer ?
#
loop_
_entity_poly.entity_id
_entity_poly.type
_entity_poly.pdbx_seq_one_letter_code
_entity_poly.pdbx_strand_id
1 'polypeptide(L)' 'LKEHCKSVIFVTHDPLVSLLSDRRIVMRHGAVEKVLYPEGRELHIRDMVARMDLTLCRFRERIRAGELLTEQGFPV' A
#
# COMPACT_ATOMS: atom_id res chain seq x y z
N LEU A 1 -0.28 -18.28 2.27
CA LEU A 1 0.62 -17.81 3.36
C LEU A 1 0.03 -18.07 4.76
N LYS A 2 -1.18 -17.56 5.06
CA LYS A 2 -1.91 -17.93 6.30
C LYS A 2 -2.22 -19.43 6.42
N GLU A 3 -2.42 -20.11 5.30
CA GLU A 3 -2.68 -21.55 5.22
C GLU A 3 -1.55 -22.44 5.80
N HIS A 4 -0.34 -21.90 5.97
CA HIS A 4 0.78 -22.65 6.55
C HIS A 4 1.07 -22.28 8.02
N CYS A 5 0.21 -21.47 8.67
CA CYS A 5 0.41 -21.00 10.04
C CYS A 5 1.79 -20.35 10.28
N LYS A 6 2.35 -19.69 9.27
CA LYS A 6 3.63 -18.97 9.37
C LYS A 6 3.36 -17.50 9.65
N SER A 7 4.05 -16.96 10.66
CA SER A 7 4.07 -15.51 10.91
C SER A 7 4.97 -14.83 9.89
N VAL A 8 4.49 -13.77 9.25
CA VAL A 8 5.25 -12.94 8.30
C VAL A 8 5.17 -11.50 8.79
N ILE A 9 6.33 -10.85 8.84
CA ILE A 9 6.45 -9.46 9.30
C ILE A 9 6.99 -8.64 8.13
N PHE A 10 6.31 -7.54 7.82
CA PHE A 10 6.78 -6.54 6.86
C PHE A 10 7.21 -5.30 7.62
N VAL A 11 8.42 -4.80 7.32
CA VAL A 11 8.90 -3.49 7.78
C VAL A 11 8.93 -2.59 6.56
N THR A 12 8.07 -1.58 6.54
CA THR A 12 7.92 -0.75 5.35
C THR A 12 7.38 0.64 5.71
N HIS A 13 7.70 1.60 4.84
CA HIS A 13 7.02 2.91 4.79
C HIS A 13 5.96 2.97 3.68
N ASP A 14 5.82 1.89 2.90
CA ASP A 14 4.81 1.79 1.86
C ASP A 14 3.41 1.66 2.47
N PRO A 15 2.48 2.58 2.16
CA PRO A 15 1.16 2.59 2.77
C PRO A 15 0.32 1.38 2.37
N LEU A 16 0.44 0.89 1.14
CA LEU A 16 -0.33 -0.25 0.65
C LEU A 16 0.08 -1.53 1.40
N VAL A 17 1.38 -1.80 1.48
CA VAL A 17 1.90 -2.96 2.22
C VAL A 17 1.52 -2.85 3.71
N SER A 18 1.57 -1.65 4.29
CA SER A 18 1.16 -1.43 5.67
C SER A 18 -0.33 -1.71 5.92
N LEU A 19 -1.19 -1.57 4.90
CA LEU A 19 -2.64 -1.78 4.97
C LEU A 19 -3.05 -3.24 4.70
N LEU A 20 -2.14 -4.09 4.23
CA LEU A 20 -2.39 -5.52 4.00
C LEU A 20 -2.26 -6.37 5.27
N SER A 21 -1.64 -5.85 6.32
CA SER A 21 -1.37 -6.59 7.55
C SER A 21 -2.59 -6.69 8.46
N ASP A 22 -2.78 -7.85 9.11
CA ASP A 22 -3.82 -8.04 10.15
C ASP A 22 -3.58 -7.19 11.40
N ARG A 23 -2.32 -6.83 11.64
CA ARG A 23 -1.86 -6.03 12.78
C ARG A 23 -0.70 -5.17 12.31
N ARG A 24 -0.64 -3.92 12.79
CA ARG A 24 0.42 -2.97 12.43
C ARG A 24 1.08 -2.41 13.69
N ILE A 25 2.39 -2.62 13.81
CA ILE A 25 3.21 -2.07 14.89
C ILE A 25 3.81 -0.76 14.38
N VAL A 26 3.56 0.34 15.08
CA VAL A 26 4.14 1.64 14.76
C VAL A 26 5.34 1.87 15.66
N MET A 27 6.48 2.11 15.03
CA MET A 27 7.75 2.39 15.70
C MET A 27 8.04 3.88 15.66
N ARG A 28 8.54 4.44 16.76
CA ARG A 28 9.00 5.83 16.85
C ARG A 28 10.17 5.95 17.81
N HIS A 29 11.22 6.67 17.41
CA HIS A 29 12.45 6.87 18.21
C HIS A 29 13.05 5.56 18.77
N GLY A 30 13.01 4.47 18.00
CA GLY A 30 13.57 3.17 18.41
C GLY A 30 12.68 2.34 19.35
N ALA A 31 11.47 2.80 19.68
CA ALA A 31 10.51 2.08 20.52
C ALA A 31 9.19 1.82 19.79
N VAL A 32 8.41 0.84 20.28
CA VAL A 32 7.02 0.63 19.87
C VAL A 32 6.17 1.76 20.44
N GLU A 33 5.57 2.56 19.57
CA GLU A 33 4.67 3.66 19.96
C GLU A 33 3.23 3.16 20.12
N LYS A 34 2.76 2.31 19.20
CA LYS A 34 1.39 1.75 19.24
C LYS A 34 1.27 0.47 18.41
N VAL A 35 0.25 -0.34 18.74
CA VAL A 35 -0.16 -1.51 17.97
C VAL A 35 -1.59 -1.29 17.49
N LEU A 36 -1.80 -1.40 16.19
CA LEU A 36 -3.08 -1.19 15.54
C LEU A 36 -3.70 -2.52 15.09
N TYR A 37 -5.00 -2.64 15.31
CA TYR A 37 -5.86 -3.74 14.87
C TYR A 37 -6.90 -3.18 13.90
N PRO A 38 -6.65 -3.26 12.57
CA PRO A 38 -7.54 -2.67 11.58
C PRO A 38 -8.96 -3.22 11.66
N GLU A 39 -9.11 -4.53 11.94
CA GLU A 39 -10.41 -5.20 12.11
C GLU A 39 -11.40 -4.90 10.95
N GLY A 40 -10.87 -4.78 9.74
CA GLY A 40 -11.64 -4.43 8.54
C GLY A 40 -12.00 -2.94 8.39
N ARG A 41 -11.76 -2.08 9.37
CA ARG A 41 -12.11 -0.65 9.34
C ARG A 41 -11.37 0.15 8.26
N GLU A 42 -10.25 -0.38 7.77
CA GLU A 42 -9.40 0.28 6.77
C GLU A 42 -9.55 -0.31 5.36
N LEU A 43 -10.49 -1.24 5.14
CA LEU A 43 -10.68 -1.91 3.84
C LEU A 43 -10.93 -0.93 2.69
N HIS A 44 -11.82 0.04 2.89
CA HIS A 44 -12.12 1.04 1.87
C HIS A 44 -10.89 1.90 1.52
N ILE A 45 -10.12 2.29 2.53
CA ILE A 45 -8.89 3.06 2.35
C ILE A 45 -7.84 2.23 1.60
N ARG A 46 -7.67 0.95 1.96
CA ARG A 46 -6.78 0.03 1.25
C ARG A 46 -7.13 -0.06 -0.23
N ASP A 47 -8.41 -0.22 -0.57
CA ASP A 47 -8.85 -0.36 -1.96
C ASP A 47 -8.67 0.96 -2.75
N MET A 48 -8.81 2.10 -2.09
CA MET A 48 -8.46 3.41 -2.67
C MET A 48 -6.95 3.54 -2.94
N VAL A 49 -6.11 3.23 -1.95
CA VAL A 49 -4.64 3.29 -2.08
C VAL A 49 -4.15 2.33 -3.17
N ALA A 50 -4.72 1.12 -3.25
CA ALA A 50 -4.39 0.15 -4.31
C ALA A 50 -4.73 0.68 -5.71
N ARG A 51 -5.87 1.35 -5.89
CA ARG A 51 -6.24 1.98 -7.17
C ARG A 51 -5.28 3.10 -7.56
N MET A 52 -4.85 3.91 -6.60
CA MET A 52 -3.85 4.95 -6.83
C MET A 52 -2.50 4.35 -7.25
N ASP A 53 -2.04 3.31 -6.57
CA ASP A 53 -0.79 2.61 -6.91
C ASP A 53 -0.82 2.02 -8.32
N LEU A 54 -1.93 1.38 -8.72
CA LEU A 54 -2.11 0.87 -10.08
C LEU A 54 -2.07 1.99 -11.13
N THR A 55 -2.66 3.15 -10.84
CA THR A 55 -2.59 4.31 -11.73
C THR A 55 -1.16 4.83 -11.84
N LEU A 56 -0.41 4.93 -10.74
CA LEU A 56 1.00 5.31 -10.76
C LEU A 56 1.86 4.30 -11.52
N CYS A 57 1.61 3.00 -11.35
CA CYS A 57 2.28 1.94 -12.11
C CYS A 57 2.05 2.09 -13.61
N ARG A 58 0.80 2.35 -14.05
CA ARG A 58 0.48 2.58 -15.46
C ARG A 58 1.21 3.80 -16.02
N PHE A 59 1.26 4.91 -15.28
CA PHE A 59 2.04 6.07 -15.70
C PHE A 59 3.53 5.76 -15.83
N ARG A 60 4.08 4.99 -14.89
CA ARG A 60 5.49 4.58 -14.93
C ARG A 60 5.81 3.82 -16.21
N GLU A 61 4.98 2.86 -16.59
CA GLU A 61 5.20 2.07 -17.80
C GLU A 61 5.08 2.92 -19.08
N ARG A 62 4.09 3.82 -19.16
CA ARG A 62 3.93 4.75 -20.29
C ARG A 62 5.14 5.67 -20.44
N ILE A 63 5.65 6.22 -19.34
CA ILE A 63 6.88 7.03 -19.33
C ILE A 63 8.07 6.21 -19.83
N ARG A 64 8.20 4.95 -19.39
CA ARG A 64 9.29 4.06 -19.82
C ARG A 64 9.20 3.67 -21.29
N ALA A 65 7.99 3.64 -21.85
CA ALA A 65 7.76 3.48 -23.28
C ALA A 65 8.05 4.75 -24.11
N GLY A 66 8.38 5.87 -23.46
CA GLY A 66 8.66 7.14 -24.13
C GLY A 66 7.41 7.94 -24.50
N GLU A 67 6.25 7.59 -23.95
CA GLU A 67 5.01 8.31 -24.20
C GLU A 67 4.97 9.67 -23.51
N LEU A 68 4.46 10.69 -24.20
CA LEU A 68 4.11 11.97 -23.60
C LEU A 68 2.77 11.84 -22.86
N LEU A 69 2.77 12.10 -21.55
CA LEU A 69 1.55 12.13 -20.76
C LEU A 69 0.88 13.51 -20.89
N THR A 70 -0.34 13.54 -21.44
CA THR A 70 -1.19 14.75 -21.51
C THR A 70 -2.36 14.63 -20.52
N GLU A 71 -3.04 15.74 -20.23
CA GLU A 71 -4.20 15.77 -19.30
C GLU A 71 -5.33 14.80 -19.71
N GLN A 72 -5.46 14.50 -21.01
CA GLN A 72 -6.42 13.53 -21.56
C GLN A 72 -6.12 12.09 -21.14
N GLY A 73 -4.92 11.81 -20.62
CA GLY A 73 -4.48 10.50 -20.15
C GLY A 73 -4.69 10.24 -18.65
N PHE A 74 -5.27 11.18 -17.91
CA PHE A 74 -5.65 11.00 -16.50
C PHE A 74 -7.09 10.47 -16.41
N PRO A 75 -7.31 9.19 -16.06
CA PRO A 75 -8.64 8.77 -15.63
C PRO A 75 -8.91 9.43 -14.27
N VAL A 76 -9.82 10.40 -14.26
CA VAL A 76 -10.49 10.89 -13.03
C VAL A 76 -11.38 9.81 -12.46
#